data_AF-A0A3N4NDB2-F1
#
_entry.id   AF-A0A3N4NDB2-F1
#
_cell.length_a   1.000
_cell.length_b   1.000
_cell.length_c   1.000
_cell.angle_alpha   90.00
_cell.angle_beta   90.00
_cell.angle_gamma   90.00
#
_symmetry.space_group_name_H-M   'P 1'
#
loop_
_entity.id
_entity.type
_entity.pdbx_description
1 polymer ?
#
loop_
_entity_poly.entity_id
_entity_poly.type
_entity_poly.pdbx_seq_one_letter_code
_entity_poly.pdbx_strand_id
1 'polypeptide(L)'
;MAFNTKHPEYLKMAGEWRMISDALDGEKAVKARGEEYLPKTAGMANAADSIQDKDVLRLYQAYQTRAQYPEWVRDAVRSMIGMTARLKPDAVLKHPKIANMEYNATTDGYPLNQLFMRTVRSNIKKGRFGLLCDIDDGGNPVIATYEAESIINWKSAKAANGRMDLSLLVLQEAVVSGDDEFSHDTKNEYLVYWLEDGACYSRRLNHKGEQIGEVRALTTGKNVALNFIPFVFSGAAGNAPDIDIVPLSTMMKAALKSYQISADYFQELHLTAHPQPVITGQDLDSANMVTGPMLAWVLPQPGASAFYLEISGNGIEAKRQAMQEQKSAALEAGARVMDIGGQESGEARMARQNDQYATLQGIVQNSAEAVEQCLRYLGEWYGLSEKEANDKLKFAVDLDFNKVIDTTVLSQMFSAAQLGMISPETAWNYLQTGRVPERSWDDEQGRILNSGLGMSNGQP
;
A
#
# COMPACT_ATOMS: atom_id res chain seq x y z
N MET A 1 0.57 -22.74 -23.05
CA MET A 1 0.64 -22.29 -21.65
C MET A 1 -0.75 -21.86 -21.23
N ALA A 2 -1.18 -22.16 -20.00
CA ALA A 2 -2.53 -21.86 -19.52
C ALA A 2 -2.72 -20.34 -19.30
N PHE A 3 -3.92 -19.83 -19.57
CA PHE A 3 -4.28 -18.41 -19.45
C PHE A 3 -4.14 -17.86 -18.01
N ASN A 4 -4.19 -18.73 -17.01
CA ASN A 4 -4.07 -18.40 -15.59
C ASN A 4 -2.66 -18.65 -15.01
N THR A 5 -1.65 -18.88 -15.87
CA THR A 5 -0.27 -19.05 -15.43
C THR A 5 0.22 -17.75 -14.79
N LYS A 6 0.75 -17.83 -13.56
CA LYS A 6 1.31 -16.68 -12.84
C LYS A 6 2.77 -16.45 -13.23
N HIS A 7 3.18 -15.18 -13.34
CA HIS A 7 4.57 -14.82 -13.58
C HIS A 7 5.49 -15.32 -12.44
N PRO A 8 6.74 -15.75 -12.70
CA PRO A 8 7.64 -16.21 -11.64
C PRO A 8 7.87 -15.19 -10.53
N GLU A 9 7.94 -13.89 -10.86
CA GLU A 9 8.08 -12.83 -9.85
C GLU A 9 6.81 -12.67 -9.01
N TYR A 10 5.64 -12.83 -9.62
CA TYR A 10 4.38 -12.83 -8.87
C TYR A 10 4.40 -13.89 -7.78
N LEU A 11 4.83 -15.12 -8.12
CA LEU A 11 4.87 -16.23 -7.16
C LEU A 11 5.82 -15.96 -6.00
N LYS A 12 6.93 -15.24 -6.25
CA LYS A 12 7.87 -14.84 -5.20
C LYS A 12 7.27 -13.78 -4.25
N MET A 13 6.50 -12.83 -4.79
CA MET A 13 5.99 -11.69 -4.00
C MET A 13 4.61 -11.94 -3.35
N ALA A 14 3.83 -12.90 -3.85
CA ALA A 14 2.47 -13.15 -3.38
C ALA A 14 2.35 -13.39 -1.86
N GLY A 15 3.38 -13.99 -1.25
CA GLY A 15 3.45 -14.16 0.21
C GLY A 15 3.61 -12.84 0.95
N GLU A 16 4.45 -11.92 0.46
CA GLU A 16 4.64 -10.61 1.08
C GLU A 16 3.42 -9.70 0.90
N TRP A 17 2.75 -9.72 -0.26
CA TRP A 17 1.51 -8.97 -0.46
C TRP A 17 0.39 -9.43 0.48
N ARG A 18 0.30 -10.74 0.74
CA ARG A 18 -0.63 -11.26 1.75
C ARG A 18 -0.27 -10.77 3.14
N MET A 19 1.01 -10.90 3.52
CA MET A 19 1.48 -10.52 4.85
C MET A 19 1.26 -9.03 5.14
N ILE A 20 1.50 -8.16 4.16
CA ILE A 20 1.27 -6.73 4.34
C ILE A 20 -0.23 -6.41 4.42
N SER A 21 -1.08 -7.14 3.69
CA SER A 21 -2.53 -6.98 3.77
C SER A 21 -3.04 -7.38 5.16
N ASP A 22 -2.58 -8.51 5.70
CA ASP A 22 -2.92 -8.92 7.07
C ASP A 22 -2.40 -7.93 8.13
N ALA A 23 -1.19 -7.40 7.93
CA ALA A 23 -0.61 -6.38 8.81
C ALA A 23 -1.40 -5.07 8.81
N LEU A 24 -2.03 -4.71 7.69
CA LEU A 24 -2.90 -3.54 7.57
C LEU A 24 -4.31 -3.80 8.11
N ASP A 25 -4.83 -5.03 8.00
CA ASP A 25 -6.08 -5.50 8.60
C ASP A 25 -5.97 -5.75 10.11
N GLY A 26 -4.73 -5.79 10.62
CA GLY A 26 -4.35 -5.64 12.02
C GLY A 26 -4.41 -6.94 12.81
N GLU A 27 -4.34 -6.82 14.14
CA GLU A 27 -4.12 -7.94 15.05
C GLU A 27 -5.11 -9.10 14.84
N LYS A 28 -6.40 -8.81 14.59
CA LYS A 28 -7.40 -9.86 14.34
C LYS A 28 -7.06 -10.68 13.10
N ALA A 29 -6.65 -10.03 12.00
CA ALA A 29 -6.28 -10.71 10.76
C ALA A 29 -4.98 -11.50 10.91
N VAL A 30 -3.98 -10.92 11.57
CA VAL A 30 -2.71 -11.61 11.89
C VAL A 30 -2.95 -12.84 12.74
N LYS A 31 -3.77 -12.75 13.79
CA LYS A 31 -4.14 -13.91 14.63
C LYS A 31 -4.96 -14.95 13.84
N ALA A 32 -5.83 -14.54 12.94
CA ALA A 32 -6.63 -15.47 12.13
C ALA A 32 -5.78 -16.41 11.26
N ARG A 33 -4.53 -16.05 10.95
CA ARG A 33 -3.57 -16.89 10.22
C ARG A 33 -3.07 -18.09 11.01
N GLY A 34 -3.28 -18.11 12.33
CA GLY A 34 -2.99 -19.27 13.17
C GLY A 34 -1.55 -19.73 13.02
N GLU A 35 -1.37 -21.02 12.72
CA GLU A 35 -0.07 -21.68 12.66
C GLU A 35 0.84 -21.16 11.55
N GLU A 36 0.31 -20.48 10.52
CA GLU A 36 1.11 -19.82 9.48
C GLU A 36 2.00 -18.72 10.08
N TYR A 37 1.48 -17.96 11.04
CA TYR A 37 2.16 -16.81 11.65
C TYR A 37 2.64 -17.06 13.09
N LEU A 38 1.97 -17.96 13.80
CA LEU A 38 2.32 -18.38 15.16
C LEU A 38 2.25 -19.91 15.24
N PRO A 39 3.31 -20.63 14.83
CA PRO A 39 3.36 -22.08 14.93
C PRO A 39 3.13 -22.56 16.37
N LYS A 40 2.58 -23.78 16.51
CA LYS A 40 2.50 -24.45 17.82
C LYS A 40 3.91 -24.61 18.41
N THR A 41 4.01 -24.50 19.73
CA THR A 41 5.25 -24.86 20.42
C THR A 41 5.52 -26.35 20.28
N ALA A 42 6.79 -26.77 20.38
CA ALA A 42 7.15 -28.19 20.32
C ALA A 42 6.40 -29.04 21.37
N GLY A 43 6.15 -28.47 22.56
CA GLY A 43 5.34 -29.12 23.59
C GLY A 43 3.89 -29.33 23.17
N MET A 44 3.25 -28.34 22.54
CA MET A 44 1.89 -28.47 22.01
C MET A 44 1.82 -29.47 20.84
N ALA A 45 2.83 -29.48 19.97
CA ALA A 45 2.92 -30.42 18.86
C ALA A 45 3.04 -31.86 19.35
N ASN A 46 3.94 -32.12 20.31
CA ASN A 46 4.13 -33.46 20.87
C ASN A 46 2.95 -33.92 21.75
N ALA A 47 2.24 -32.97 22.36
CA ALA A 47 1.02 -33.27 23.12
C ALA A 47 -0.13 -33.76 22.24
N ALA A 48 -0.12 -33.49 20.93
CA ALA A 48 -1.15 -33.98 20.01
C ALA A 48 -1.16 -35.52 19.91
N ASP A 49 -0.02 -36.19 20.16
CA ASP A 49 0.06 -37.65 20.14
C ASP A 49 -0.41 -38.31 21.44
N SER A 50 -0.59 -37.54 22.52
CA SER A 50 -0.77 -38.06 23.89
C SER A 50 -1.96 -37.48 24.66
N ILE A 51 -2.55 -36.39 24.19
CA ILE A 51 -3.71 -35.70 24.78
C ILE A 51 -4.81 -35.62 23.71
N GLN A 52 -6.08 -35.54 24.13
CA GLN A 52 -7.19 -35.30 23.19
C GLN A 52 -6.96 -34.00 22.39
N ASP A 53 -7.14 -34.06 21.07
CA ASP A 53 -6.95 -32.91 20.15
C ASP A 53 -7.66 -31.63 20.61
N LYS A 54 -8.83 -31.75 21.24
CA LYS A 54 -9.61 -30.62 21.74
C LYS A 54 -8.88 -29.82 22.83
N ASP A 55 -8.08 -30.49 23.65
CA ASP A 55 -7.36 -29.81 24.72
C ASP A 55 -6.09 -29.14 24.20
N VAL A 56 -5.41 -29.74 23.23
CA VAL A 56 -4.28 -29.11 22.51
C VAL A 56 -4.75 -27.85 21.77
N LEU A 57 -5.92 -27.90 21.12
CA LEU A 57 -6.51 -26.74 20.45
C LEU A 57 -6.83 -25.61 21.44
N ARG A 58 -7.39 -25.92 22.61
CA ARG A 58 -7.66 -24.92 23.66
C ARG A 58 -6.38 -24.28 24.19
N LEU A 59 -5.32 -25.07 24.40
CA LEU A 59 -4.02 -24.56 24.83
C LEU A 59 -3.43 -23.59 23.80
N TYR A 60 -3.51 -23.96 22.52
CA TYR A 60 -3.05 -23.11 21.43
C TYR A 60 -3.88 -21.82 21.30
N GLN A 61 -5.21 -21.92 21.41
CA GLN A 61 -6.09 -20.75 21.42
C GLN A 61 -5.77 -19.80 22.57
N ALA A 62 -5.58 -20.31 23.79
CA ALA A 62 -5.20 -19.49 24.95
C ALA A 62 -3.85 -18.80 24.74
N TYR A 63 -2.88 -19.50 24.15
CA TYR A 63 -1.57 -18.97 23.77
C TYR A 63 -1.70 -17.82 22.76
N GLN A 64 -2.46 -18.03 21.69
CA GLN A 64 -2.73 -17.01 20.69
C GLN A 64 -3.52 -15.82 21.22
N THR A 65 -4.53 -16.04 22.09
CA THR A 65 -5.35 -14.97 22.68
C THR A 65 -4.49 -14.02 23.51
N ARG A 66 -3.51 -14.55 24.27
CA ARG A 66 -2.60 -13.76 25.10
C ARG A 66 -1.54 -13.01 24.30
N ALA A 67 -1.11 -13.54 23.16
CA ALA A 67 -0.16 -12.87 22.27
C ALA A 67 -0.68 -11.50 21.82
N GLN A 68 0.21 -10.55 21.53
CA GLN A 68 -0.12 -9.21 21.05
C GLN A 68 0.63 -8.89 19.76
N TYR A 69 -0.10 -8.44 18.74
CA TYR A 69 0.51 -7.93 17.50
C TYR A 69 0.62 -6.41 17.55
N PRO A 70 1.81 -5.83 17.37
CA PRO A 70 1.96 -4.38 17.32
C PRO A 70 1.52 -3.81 15.96
N GLU A 71 0.69 -2.78 15.99
CA GLU A 71 0.08 -2.13 14.80
C GLU A 71 1.03 -1.17 14.05
N TRP A 72 2.35 -1.37 14.13
CA TRP A 72 3.36 -0.43 13.61
C TRP A 72 3.20 -0.14 12.12
N VAL A 73 2.94 -1.18 11.32
CA VAL A 73 2.76 -1.06 9.86
C VAL A 73 1.56 -0.17 9.54
N ARG A 74 0.42 -0.42 10.20
CA ARG A 74 -0.82 0.35 10.00
C ARG A 74 -0.62 1.81 10.36
N ASP A 75 0.05 2.09 11.48
CA ASP A 75 0.32 3.46 11.93
C ASP A 75 1.28 4.19 10.97
N ALA A 76 2.30 3.51 10.47
CA ALA A 76 3.23 4.05 9.48
C ALA A 76 2.52 4.38 8.16
N VAL A 77 1.71 3.46 7.63
CA VAL A 77 0.90 3.72 6.41
C VAL A 77 -0.07 4.87 6.64
N ARG A 78 -0.77 4.93 7.78
CA ARG A 78 -1.67 6.05 8.10
C ARG A 78 -0.94 7.39 8.10
N SER A 79 0.27 7.42 8.64
CA SER A 79 1.12 8.61 8.69
C SER A 79 1.53 9.06 7.29
N MET A 80 2.05 8.14 6.47
CA MET A 80 2.42 8.41 5.07
C MET A 80 1.23 8.87 4.22
N ILE A 81 0.05 8.27 4.40
CA ILE A 81 -1.18 8.72 3.73
C ILE A 81 -1.55 10.16 4.18
N GLY A 82 -1.43 10.47 5.47
CA GLY A 82 -1.67 11.82 5.99
C GLY A 82 -0.72 12.88 5.43
N MET A 83 0.54 12.51 5.16
CA MET A 83 1.54 13.39 4.55
C MET A 83 1.23 13.63 3.07
N THR A 84 0.90 12.55 2.33
CA THR A 84 0.59 12.62 0.90
C THR A 84 -0.74 13.30 0.59
N ALA A 85 -1.72 13.24 1.49
CA ALA A 85 -3.03 13.87 1.31
C ALA A 85 -2.98 15.40 1.16
N ARG A 86 -1.86 16.04 1.52
CA ARG A 86 -1.65 17.49 1.36
C ARG A 86 -1.12 17.87 -0.02
N LEU A 87 -0.65 16.89 -0.78
CA LEU A 87 -0.12 17.11 -2.11
C LEU A 87 -1.25 17.45 -3.07
N LYS A 88 -1.03 18.48 -3.88
CA LYS A 88 -1.93 18.87 -4.96
C LYS A 88 -1.21 18.64 -6.27
N PRO A 89 -1.62 17.64 -7.07
CA PRO A 89 -1.08 17.50 -8.41
C PRO A 89 -1.56 18.64 -9.30
N ASP A 90 -0.70 19.08 -10.21
CA ASP A 90 -1.01 19.98 -11.31
C ASP A 90 -1.13 19.18 -12.60
N ALA A 91 -2.19 19.43 -13.36
CA ALA A 91 -2.53 18.68 -14.56
C ALA A 91 -2.74 19.64 -15.73
N VAL A 92 -1.95 19.46 -16.79
CA VAL A 92 -2.12 20.17 -18.07
C VAL A 92 -2.74 19.20 -19.05
N LEU A 93 -4.03 19.41 -19.39
CA LEU A 93 -4.81 18.51 -20.25
C LEU A 93 -5.25 19.19 -21.55
N LYS A 94 -4.31 19.51 -22.44
CA LYS A 94 -4.59 20.23 -23.70
C LYS A 94 -5.10 19.30 -24.82
N HIS A 95 -6.18 18.58 -24.55
CA HIS A 95 -6.91 17.79 -25.55
C HIS A 95 -8.42 17.67 -25.20
N PRO A 96 -9.36 18.01 -26.09
CA PRO A 96 -10.79 18.11 -25.76
C PRO A 96 -11.40 16.83 -25.19
N LYS A 97 -10.97 15.66 -25.67
CA LYS A 97 -11.47 14.36 -25.17
C LYS A 97 -10.87 13.94 -23.83
N ILE A 98 -9.69 14.45 -23.47
CA ILE A 98 -8.95 14.07 -22.26
C ILE A 98 -9.19 15.07 -21.13
N ALA A 99 -9.51 16.32 -21.45
CA ALA A 99 -9.76 17.38 -20.47
C ALA A 99 -10.80 16.98 -19.39
N ASN A 100 -11.81 16.19 -19.76
CA ASN A 100 -12.83 15.73 -18.80
C ASN A 100 -12.28 14.79 -17.71
N MET A 101 -11.08 14.22 -17.87
CA MET A 101 -10.45 13.37 -16.85
C MET A 101 -10.11 14.14 -15.58
N GLU A 102 -10.02 15.47 -15.63
CA GLU A 102 -9.92 16.30 -14.43
C GLU A 102 -11.07 16.01 -13.44
N TYR A 103 -12.25 15.65 -13.95
CA TYR A 103 -13.45 15.36 -13.14
C TYR A 103 -13.85 13.89 -13.17
N ASN A 104 -13.57 13.17 -14.27
CA ASN A 104 -13.94 11.78 -14.46
C ASN A 104 -12.86 11.02 -15.25
N ALA A 105 -11.90 10.44 -14.53
CA ALA A 105 -10.76 9.70 -15.07
C ALA A 105 -10.88 8.18 -14.91
N THR A 106 -11.59 7.70 -13.90
CA THR A 106 -11.61 6.27 -13.55
C THR A 106 -12.90 5.58 -13.98
N THR A 107 -12.88 4.25 -14.08
CA THR A 107 -14.06 3.44 -14.43
C THR A 107 -15.21 3.57 -13.42
N ASP A 108 -14.91 3.98 -12.19
CA ASP A 108 -15.87 4.24 -11.11
C ASP A 108 -16.20 5.73 -10.91
N GLY A 109 -15.82 6.60 -11.85
CA GLY A 109 -16.33 7.98 -11.91
C GLY A 109 -15.54 9.02 -11.12
N TYR A 110 -14.27 8.76 -10.78
CA TYR A 110 -13.45 9.67 -9.97
C TYR A 110 -12.41 10.45 -10.77
N PRO A 111 -12.02 11.65 -10.30
CA PRO A 111 -11.06 12.53 -10.99
C PRO A 111 -9.61 12.03 -10.93
N LEU A 112 -8.75 12.59 -11.79
CA LEU A 112 -7.30 12.28 -11.83
C LEU A 112 -6.60 12.42 -10.46
N ASN A 113 -6.97 13.40 -9.65
CA ASN A 113 -6.38 13.56 -8.32
C ASN A 113 -6.67 12.34 -7.43
N GLN A 114 -7.89 11.81 -7.48
CA GLN A 114 -8.24 10.62 -6.71
C GLN A 114 -7.56 9.36 -7.27
N LEU A 115 -7.43 9.25 -8.59
CA LEU A 115 -6.63 8.20 -9.22
C LEU A 115 -5.18 8.24 -8.71
N PHE A 116 -4.54 9.40 -8.75
CA PHE A 116 -3.19 9.61 -8.24
C PHE A 116 -3.07 9.20 -6.76
N MET A 117 -3.99 9.65 -5.91
CA MET A 117 -3.98 9.28 -4.50
C MET A 117 -4.18 7.78 -4.27
N ARG A 118 -4.96 7.10 -5.13
CA ARG A 118 -5.10 5.63 -5.10
C ARG A 118 -3.77 4.95 -5.47
N THR A 119 -3.13 5.41 -6.55
CA THR A 119 -1.81 4.91 -6.99
C THR A 119 -0.76 5.05 -5.88
N VAL A 120 -0.65 6.24 -5.26
CA VAL A 120 0.27 6.47 -4.13
C VAL A 120 -0.02 5.52 -2.97
N ARG A 121 -1.29 5.37 -2.59
CA ARG A 121 -1.69 4.48 -1.49
C ARG A 121 -1.34 3.02 -1.78
N SER A 122 -1.59 2.55 -3.00
CA SER A 122 -1.29 1.16 -3.38
C SER A 122 0.21 0.90 -3.45
N ASN A 123 1.00 1.87 -3.93
CA ASN A 123 2.46 1.77 -3.96
C ASN A 123 3.06 1.77 -2.54
N ILE A 124 2.57 2.60 -1.61
CA ILE A 124 2.99 2.56 -0.20
C ILE A 124 2.74 1.16 0.41
N LYS A 125 1.59 0.54 0.07
CA LYS A 125 1.17 -0.74 0.65
C LYS A 125 1.90 -1.94 0.04
N LYS A 126 1.98 -2.03 -1.28
CA LYS A 126 2.40 -3.26 -1.98
C LYS A 126 3.59 -3.07 -2.93
N GLY A 127 4.06 -1.84 -3.09
CA GLY A 127 5.14 -1.51 -4.03
C GLY A 127 4.76 -1.68 -5.50
N ARG A 128 3.50 -1.99 -5.81
CA ARG A 128 3.03 -2.26 -7.18
C ARG A 128 1.56 -1.92 -7.34
N PHE A 129 1.24 -1.27 -8.44
CA PHE A 129 -0.12 -0.96 -8.87
C PHE A 129 -0.18 -0.93 -10.41
N GLY A 130 -1.36 -1.20 -10.97
CA GLY A 130 -1.59 -1.24 -12.41
C GLY A 130 -2.59 -0.19 -12.86
N LEU A 131 -2.26 0.53 -13.93
CA LEU A 131 -3.15 1.50 -14.56
C LEU A 131 -3.37 1.09 -16.02
N LEU A 132 -4.56 0.60 -16.34
CA LEU A 132 -4.97 0.27 -17.70
C LEU A 132 -5.74 1.43 -18.30
N CYS A 133 -5.22 2.02 -19.35
CA CYS A 133 -5.95 3.04 -20.11
C CYS A 133 -6.87 2.33 -21.10
N ASP A 134 -8.10 2.81 -21.21
CA ASP A 134 -9.05 2.33 -22.20
C ASP A 134 -9.93 3.48 -22.71
N ILE A 135 -10.64 3.22 -23.81
CA ILE A 135 -11.69 4.07 -24.35
C ILE A 135 -12.98 3.26 -24.29
N ASP A 136 -13.98 3.81 -23.58
CA ASP A 136 -15.30 3.20 -23.45
C ASP A 136 -16.08 3.20 -24.77
N ASP A 137 -17.22 2.52 -24.80
CA ASP A 137 -18.08 2.44 -26.00
C ASP A 137 -18.63 3.82 -26.43
N GLY A 138 -18.66 4.80 -25.52
CA GLY A 138 -19.03 6.19 -25.80
C GLY A 138 -17.87 7.03 -26.37
N GLY A 139 -16.68 6.46 -26.49
CA GLY A 139 -15.49 7.16 -26.96
C GLY A 139 -14.81 8.04 -25.90
N ASN A 140 -15.14 7.87 -24.62
CA ASN A 140 -14.54 8.59 -23.50
C ASN A 140 -13.32 7.82 -22.94
N PRO A 141 -12.26 8.53 -22.55
CA PRO A 141 -11.10 7.89 -21.94
C PRO A 141 -11.39 7.51 -20.49
N VAL A 142 -10.96 6.32 -20.09
CA VAL A 142 -11.04 5.82 -18.72
C VAL A 142 -9.74 5.14 -18.33
N ILE A 143 -9.41 5.18 -17.04
CA ILE A 143 -8.29 4.43 -16.47
C ILE A 143 -8.86 3.44 -15.45
N ALA A 144 -8.74 2.16 -15.76
CA ALA A 144 -9.02 1.07 -14.84
C ALA A 144 -7.79 0.81 -13.96
N THR A 145 -8.04 0.54 -12.68
CA THR A 145 -6.98 0.32 -11.69
C THR A 145 -6.91 -1.13 -11.26
N TYR A 146 -5.70 -1.67 -11.13
CA TYR A 146 -5.46 -3.06 -10.76
C TYR A 146 -4.53 -3.15 -9.56
N GLU A 147 -4.99 -3.83 -8.51
CA GLU A 147 -4.16 -4.23 -7.38
C GLU A 147 -3.05 -5.18 -7.83
N ALA A 148 -1.95 -5.25 -7.06
CA ALA A 148 -0.77 -6.03 -7.42
C ALA A 148 -1.09 -7.51 -7.71
N GLU A 149 -1.99 -8.11 -6.93
CA GLU A 149 -2.41 -9.51 -7.04
C GLU A 149 -3.27 -9.81 -8.27
N SER A 150 -3.89 -8.78 -8.86
CA SER A 150 -4.68 -8.89 -10.09
C SER A 150 -3.82 -8.89 -11.34
N ILE A 151 -2.57 -8.44 -11.27
CA ILE A 151 -1.63 -8.44 -12.40
C ILE A 151 -0.89 -9.77 -12.40
N ILE A 152 -1.48 -10.80 -13.01
CA ILE A 152 -1.00 -12.18 -12.81
C ILE A 152 0.13 -12.59 -13.76
N ASN A 153 0.21 -12.03 -14.96
CA ASN A 153 1.24 -12.39 -15.92
C ASN A 153 1.60 -11.24 -16.88
N TRP A 154 2.87 -11.16 -17.26
CA TRP A 154 3.37 -10.20 -18.24
C TRP A 154 4.60 -10.75 -18.96
N LYS A 155 4.88 -10.21 -20.15
CA LYS A 155 6.14 -10.46 -20.87
C LYS A 155 6.60 -9.19 -21.55
N SER A 156 7.90 -8.96 -21.55
CA SER A 156 8.51 -7.89 -22.35
C SER A 156 9.23 -8.47 -23.55
N ALA A 157 9.10 -7.82 -24.70
CA ALA A 157 9.79 -8.17 -25.93
C ALA A 157 10.50 -6.94 -26.51
N LYS A 158 11.56 -7.17 -27.27
CA LYS A 158 12.29 -6.08 -27.93
C LYS A 158 11.44 -5.53 -29.08
N ALA A 159 11.04 -4.27 -28.97
CA ALA A 159 10.35 -3.53 -30.03
C ALA A 159 11.30 -3.19 -31.19
N ALA A 160 10.74 -2.77 -32.32
CA ALA A 160 11.49 -2.44 -33.53
C ALA A 160 12.52 -1.31 -33.35
N ASN A 161 12.26 -0.38 -32.42
CA ASN A 161 13.17 0.71 -32.04
C ASN A 161 14.27 0.29 -31.04
N GLY A 162 14.31 -0.99 -30.65
CA GLY A 162 15.29 -1.54 -29.72
C GLY A 162 14.94 -1.44 -28.23
N ARG A 163 13.82 -0.78 -27.88
CA ARG A 163 13.28 -0.71 -26.51
C ARG A 163 12.66 -2.05 -26.09
N MET A 164 12.63 -2.34 -24.80
CA MET A 164 11.88 -3.48 -24.27
C MET A 164 10.46 -3.03 -23.92
N ASP A 165 9.48 -3.48 -24.69
CA ASP A 165 8.07 -3.10 -24.54
C ASP A 165 7.24 -4.28 -24.04
N LEU A 166 6.14 -3.97 -23.34
CA LEU A 166 5.19 -4.96 -22.89
C LEU A 166 4.53 -5.64 -24.09
N SER A 167 4.66 -6.96 -24.18
CA SER A 167 4.19 -7.80 -25.29
C SER A 167 3.04 -8.73 -24.92
N LEU A 168 2.87 -8.99 -23.62
CA LEU A 168 1.76 -9.75 -23.05
C LEU A 168 1.43 -9.13 -21.69
N LEU A 169 0.15 -9.02 -21.39
CA LEU A 169 -0.38 -8.71 -20.07
C LEU A 169 -1.62 -9.57 -19.80
N VAL A 170 -1.70 -10.13 -18.60
CA VAL A 170 -2.86 -10.87 -18.13
C VAL A 170 -3.29 -10.32 -16.79
N LEU A 171 -4.53 -9.82 -16.76
CA LEU A 171 -5.17 -9.28 -15.58
C LEU A 171 -6.29 -10.23 -15.13
N GLN A 172 -6.46 -10.37 -13.83
CA GLN A 172 -7.52 -11.17 -13.21
C GLN A 172 -8.53 -10.23 -12.52
N GLU A 173 -9.80 -10.39 -12.87
CA GLU A 173 -10.92 -9.62 -12.36
C GLU A 173 -11.93 -10.53 -11.67
N ALA A 174 -12.48 -10.06 -10.55
CA ALA A 174 -13.60 -10.70 -9.88
C ALA A 174 -14.90 -10.08 -10.40
N VAL A 175 -15.72 -10.89 -11.08
CA VAL A 175 -17.00 -10.48 -11.65
C VAL A 175 -18.12 -11.16 -10.88
N VAL A 176 -19.20 -10.42 -10.56
CA VAL A 176 -20.37 -10.98 -9.86
C VAL A 176 -20.89 -12.22 -10.60
N SER A 177 -21.19 -13.26 -9.83
CA SER A 177 -21.65 -14.55 -10.31
C SER A 177 -23.11 -14.76 -9.92
N GLY A 178 -23.95 -15.03 -10.92
CA GLY A 178 -25.38 -15.27 -10.73
C GLY A 178 -26.23 -14.03 -10.92
N ASP A 179 -27.54 -14.25 -10.91
CA ASP A 179 -28.57 -13.23 -11.18
C ASP A 179 -29.23 -12.69 -9.89
N ASP A 180 -28.78 -13.16 -8.72
CA ASP A 180 -29.29 -12.71 -7.43
C ASP A 180 -28.68 -11.34 -7.07
N GLU A 181 -29.53 -10.32 -7.03
CA GLU A 181 -29.18 -8.93 -6.72
C GLU A 181 -28.52 -8.75 -5.34
N PHE A 182 -28.78 -9.67 -4.40
CA PHE A 182 -28.20 -9.63 -3.04
C PHE A 182 -27.00 -10.55 -2.86
N SER A 183 -26.63 -11.35 -3.88
CA SER A 183 -25.45 -12.20 -3.82
C SER A 183 -24.18 -11.38 -4.06
N HIS A 184 -23.12 -11.73 -3.32
CA HIS A 184 -21.78 -11.19 -3.50
C HIS A 184 -20.80 -12.26 -4.02
N ASP A 185 -21.33 -13.38 -4.49
CA ASP A 185 -20.51 -14.42 -5.10
C ASP A 185 -19.85 -13.87 -6.36
N THR A 186 -18.56 -14.18 -6.54
CA THR A 186 -17.79 -13.73 -7.69
C THR A 186 -17.12 -14.90 -8.38
N LYS A 187 -16.91 -14.78 -9.69
CA LYS A 187 -16.12 -15.67 -10.52
C LYS A 187 -14.94 -14.90 -11.10
N ASN A 188 -13.85 -15.61 -11.36
CA ASN A 188 -12.68 -15.01 -12.00
C ASN A 188 -12.89 -14.93 -13.51
N GLU A 189 -12.65 -13.75 -14.06
CA GLU A 189 -12.46 -13.53 -15.49
C GLU A 189 -11.06 -12.96 -15.74
N TYR A 190 -10.56 -13.15 -16.95
CA TYR A 190 -9.19 -12.78 -17.32
C TYR A 190 -9.20 -11.87 -18.53
N LEU A 191 -8.59 -10.70 -18.38
CA LEU A 191 -8.38 -9.76 -19.48
C LEU A 191 -6.95 -9.92 -19.98
N VAL A 192 -6.81 -10.31 -21.25
CA VAL A 192 -5.52 -10.63 -21.88
C VAL A 192 -5.25 -9.62 -22.97
N TYR A 193 -4.12 -8.91 -22.87
CA TYR A 193 -3.58 -8.06 -23.94
C TYR A 193 -2.31 -8.69 -24.52
N TRP A 194 -2.15 -8.64 -25.83
CA TRP A 194 -0.92 -9.07 -26.49
C TRP A 194 -0.60 -8.21 -27.72
N LEU A 195 0.68 -8.16 -28.07
CA LEU A 195 1.16 -7.59 -29.32
C LEU A 195 1.37 -8.71 -30.35
N GLU A 196 0.83 -8.53 -31.54
CA GLU A 196 0.98 -9.41 -32.69
C GLU A 196 1.12 -8.56 -33.96
N ASP A 197 2.17 -8.80 -34.75
CA ASP A 197 2.48 -8.05 -35.97
C ASP A 197 2.46 -6.51 -35.83
N GLY A 198 2.85 -6.00 -34.65
CA GLY A 198 2.88 -4.56 -34.35
C GLY A 198 1.51 -3.95 -34.04
N ALA A 199 0.47 -4.77 -33.86
CA ALA A 199 -0.85 -4.38 -33.42
C ALA A 199 -1.18 -4.98 -32.04
N CYS A 200 -1.86 -4.18 -31.21
CA CYS A 200 -2.32 -4.57 -29.89
C CYS A 200 -3.73 -5.13 -29.97
N TYR A 201 -3.92 -6.29 -29.35
CA TYR A 201 -5.21 -6.97 -29.25
C TYR A 201 -5.57 -7.21 -27.80
N SER A 202 -6.87 -7.25 -27.51
CA SER A 202 -7.38 -7.68 -26.23
C SER A 202 -8.50 -8.70 -26.37
N ARG A 203 -8.60 -9.60 -25.38
CA ARG A 203 -9.71 -10.54 -25.25
C ARG A 203 -10.02 -10.79 -23.79
N ARG A 204 -11.29 -11.14 -23.51
CA ARG A 204 -11.71 -11.59 -22.20
C ARG A 204 -11.94 -13.11 -22.20
N LEU A 205 -11.51 -13.77 -21.13
CA LEU A 205 -11.67 -15.21 -20.92
C LEU A 205 -12.42 -15.46 -19.62
N ASN A 206 -13.32 -16.44 -19.60
CA ASN A 206 -13.99 -16.87 -18.38
C ASN A 206 -13.07 -17.73 -17.49
N HIS A 207 -13.57 -18.16 -16.33
CA HIS A 207 -12.84 -19.03 -15.40
C HIS A 207 -12.40 -20.39 -15.98
N LYS A 208 -12.99 -20.83 -17.11
CA LYS A 208 -12.63 -22.06 -17.83
C LYS A 208 -11.65 -21.82 -18.98
N GLY A 209 -11.33 -20.56 -19.28
CA GLY A 209 -10.49 -20.17 -20.42
C GLY A 209 -11.24 -20.06 -21.74
N GLU A 210 -12.57 -20.11 -21.72
CA GLU A 210 -13.40 -19.89 -22.90
C GLU A 210 -13.51 -18.38 -23.14
N GLN A 211 -13.47 -17.98 -24.42
CA GLN A 211 -13.55 -16.58 -24.80
C GLN A 211 -14.94 -16.01 -24.52
N ILE A 212 -14.98 -14.82 -23.92
CA ILE A 212 -16.19 -14.01 -23.74
C ILE A 212 -16.12 -12.85 -24.74
N GLY A 213 -17.12 -12.74 -25.61
CA GLY A 213 -17.18 -11.68 -26.62
C GLY A 213 -16.17 -11.87 -27.76
N GLU A 214 -15.95 -10.80 -28.52
CA GLU A 214 -15.02 -10.77 -29.64
C GLU A 214 -13.63 -10.30 -29.22
N VAL A 215 -12.61 -10.67 -30.01
CA VAL A 215 -11.27 -10.11 -29.88
C VAL A 215 -11.30 -8.66 -30.36
N ARG A 216 -10.84 -7.73 -29.52
CA ARG A 216 -10.77 -6.31 -29.86
C ARG A 216 -9.38 -5.98 -30.38
N ALA A 217 -9.30 -5.50 -31.62
CA ALA A 217 -8.10 -4.85 -32.13
C ALA A 217 -8.07 -3.39 -31.65
N LEU A 218 -7.02 -2.99 -30.94
CA LEU A 218 -6.89 -1.62 -30.45
C LEU A 218 -6.36 -0.74 -31.59
N THR A 219 -7.15 0.24 -32.00
CA THR A 219 -6.78 1.21 -33.03
C THR A 219 -6.92 2.63 -32.49
N THR A 220 -6.06 3.52 -32.96
CA THR A 220 -6.16 4.96 -32.74
C THR A 220 -7.43 5.54 -33.38
N GLY A 221 -7.81 6.76 -33.00
CA GLY A 221 -8.92 7.49 -33.62
C GLY A 221 -8.78 7.73 -35.13
N LYS A 222 -7.60 7.47 -35.71
CA LYS A 222 -7.32 7.50 -37.16
C LYS A 222 -7.31 6.11 -37.81
N ASN A 223 -7.82 5.09 -37.12
CA ASN A 223 -7.87 3.70 -37.56
C ASN A 223 -6.49 3.06 -37.81
N VAL A 224 -5.45 3.58 -37.14
CA VAL A 224 -4.09 3.01 -37.15
C VAL A 224 -3.97 2.09 -35.95
N ALA A 225 -3.45 0.87 -36.14
CA ALA A 225 -3.24 -0.08 -35.05
C ALA A 225 -2.35 0.50 -33.94
N LEU A 226 -2.77 0.31 -32.68
CA LEU A 226 -1.97 0.69 -31.52
C LEU A 226 -0.84 -0.33 -31.38
N ASN A 227 0.41 0.13 -31.35
CA ASN A 227 1.59 -0.74 -31.34
C ASN A 227 2.17 -1.00 -29.94
N PHE A 228 1.41 -0.65 -28.90
CA PHE A 228 1.76 -0.87 -27.50
C PHE A 228 0.53 -1.33 -26.70
N ILE A 229 0.77 -1.99 -25.57
CA ILE A 229 -0.28 -2.31 -24.59
C ILE A 229 -0.46 -1.07 -23.70
N PRO A 230 -1.66 -0.46 -23.63
CA PRO A 230 -1.91 0.81 -22.94
C PRO A 230 -2.01 0.62 -21.41
N PHE A 231 -1.03 -0.05 -20.83
CA PHE A 231 -0.95 -0.37 -19.42
C PHE A 231 0.34 0.18 -18.83
N VAL A 232 0.22 0.84 -17.68
CA VAL A 232 1.34 1.40 -16.95
C VAL A 232 1.48 0.66 -15.62
N PHE A 233 2.66 0.11 -15.39
CA PHE A 233 3.07 -0.34 -14.06
C PHE A 233 3.43 0.90 -13.23
N SER A 234 2.89 0.98 -12.03
CA SER A 234 3.33 1.96 -11.04
C SER A 234 3.96 1.22 -9.88
N GLY A 235 5.18 1.61 -9.51
CA GLY A 235 5.94 0.96 -8.46
C GLY A 235 6.57 1.94 -7.47
N ALA A 236 7.06 1.39 -6.36
CA ALA A 236 7.64 2.18 -5.28
C ALA A 236 9.08 2.63 -5.55
N ALA A 237 9.86 1.84 -6.29
CA ALA A 237 11.21 2.20 -6.75
C ALA A 237 11.22 2.63 -8.22
N GLY A 238 10.35 2.05 -9.06
CA GLY A 238 10.19 2.49 -10.44
C GLY A 238 8.92 1.99 -11.12
N ASN A 239 8.65 2.50 -12.33
CA ASN A 239 7.46 2.15 -13.13
C ASN A 239 7.74 1.05 -14.17
N ALA A 240 8.72 0.20 -13.87
CA ALA A 240 9.12 -0.89 -14.76
C ALA A 240 8.24 -2.15 -14.51
N PRO A 241 8.21 -3.12 -15.45
CA PRO A 241 7.38 -4.31 -15.29
C PRO A 241 7.78 -5.24 -14.14
N ASP A 242 9.03 -5.19 -13.70
CA ASP A 242 9.54 -5.93 -12.54
C ASP A 242 8.84 -5.51 -11.24
N ILE A 243 8.83 -6.42 -10.26
CA ILE A 243 8.16 -6.17 -8.98
C ILE A 243 9.14 -5.56 -7.99
N ASP A 244 8.83 -4.34 -7.54
CA ASP A 244 9.53 -3.70 -6.44
C ASP A 244 9.26 -4.39 -5.10
N ILE A 245 10.21 -4.25 -4.17
CA ILE A 245 10.05 -4.70 -2.79
C ILE A 245 8.95 -3.87 -2.11
N VAL A 246 8.13 -4.51 -1.27
CA VAL A 246 7.13 -3.81 -0.46
C VAL A 246 7.83 -2.78 0.44
N PRO A 247 7.47 -1.48 0.40
CA PRO A 247 8.22 -0.42 1.10
C PRO A 247 8.41 -0.68 2.60
N LEU A 248 7.37 -1.18 3.28
CA LEU A 248 7.40 -1.50 4.71
C LEU A 248 7.70 -2.98 5.01
N SER A 249 8.30 -3.73 4.07
CA SER A 249 8.55 -5.18 4.24
C SER A 249 9.35 -5.48 5.52
N THR A 250 10.40 -4.70 5.80
CA THR A 250 11.22 -4.87 7.01
C THR A 250 10.45 -4.58 8.29
N MET A 251 9.66 -3.50 8.31
CA MET A 251 8.82 -3.15 9.47
C MET A 251 7.76 -4.24 9.73
N MET A 252 7.13 -4.75 8.68
CA MET A 252 6.15 -5.84 8.74
C MET A 252 6.77 -7.11 9.32
N LYS A 253 7.95 -7.52 8.83
CA LYS A 253 8.66 -8.70 9.33
C LYS A 253 9.04 -8.55 10.81
N ALA A 254 9.48 -7.36 11.23
CA ALA A 254 9.78 -7.06 12.64
C ALA A 254 8.52 -7.09 13.52
N ALA A 255 7.39 -6.54 13.05
CA ALA A 255 6.12 -6.58 13.77
C ALA A 255 5.62 -8.01 13.95
N LEU A 256 5.67 -8.83 12.90
CA LEU A 256 5.33 -10.25 12.97
C LEU A 256 6.25 -10.99 13.94
N LYS A 257 7.55 -10.70 13.94
CA LYS A 257 8.49 -11.31 14.88
C LYS A 257 8.19 -10.90 16.32
N SER A 258 7.86 -9.63 16.55
CA SER A 258 7.43 -9.14 17.86
C SER A 258 6.16 -9.83 18.36
N TYR A 259 5.23 -10.17 17.46
CA TYR A 259 4.03 -10.96 17.81
C TYR A 259 4.36 -12.38 18.25
N GLN A 260 5.31 -13.05 17.58
CA GLN A 260 5.77 -14.37 17.99
C GLN A 260 6.43 -14.33 19.37
N ILE A 261 7.30 -13.33 19.61
CA ILE A 261 7.96 -13.15 20.91
C ILE A 261 6.93 -12.82 22.00
N SER A 262 5.93 -11.99 21.70
CA SER A 262 4.91 -11.59 22.68
C SER A 262 4.06 -12.78 23.13
N ALA A 263 3.79 -13.74 22.25
CA ALA A 263 3.08 -14.97 22.61
C ALA A 263 3.82 -15.75 23.72
N ASP A 264 5.13 -15.95 23.55
CA ASP A 264 5.97 -16.62 24.55
C ASP A 264 6.14 -15.78 25.83
N TYR A 265 6.26 -14.47 25.69
CA TYR A 265 6.39 -13.55 26.80
C TYR A 265 5.15 -13.56 27.71
N PHE A 266 3.95 -13.42 27.14
CA PHE A 266 2.72 -13.45 27.90
C PHE A 266 2.36 -14.85 28.42
N GLN A 267 2.80 -15.90 27.72
CA GLN A 267 2.72 -17.27 28.24
C GLN A 267 3.56 -17.44 29.51
N GLU A 268 4.81 -16.97 29.51
CA GLU A 268 5.67 -17.07 30.69
C GLU A 268 5.11 -16.27 31.86
N LEU A 269 4.73 -15.00 31.64
CA LEU A 269 4.09 -14.18 32.68
C LEU A 269 2.85 -14.86 33.27
N HIS A 270 2.04 -15.50 32.42
CA HIS A 270 0.88 -16.24 32.87
C HIS A 270 1.27 -17.45 33.72
N LEU A 271 2.26 -18.25 33.31
CA LEU A 271 2.69 -19.43 34.06
C LEU A 271 3.38 -19.08 35.38
N THR A 272 4.18 -18.01 35.42
CA THR A 272 4.83 -17.55 36.67
C THR A 272 3.82 -17.03 37.69
N ALA A 273 2.65 -16.54 37.24
CA ALA A 273 1.58 -16.13 38.14
C ALA A 273 0.83 -17.31 38.81
N HIS A 274 1.09 -18.55 38.38
CA HIS A 274 0.40 -19.75 38.86
C HIS A 274 1.41 -20.83 39.27
N PRO A 275 2.18 -20.62 40.36
CA PRO A 275 3.13 -21.61 40.85
C PRO A 275 2.40 -22.90 41.22
N GLN A 276 2.97 -24.05 40.84
CA GLN A 276 2.34 -25.34 41.06
C GLN A 276 2.79 -25.93 42.41
N PRO A 277 1.86 -26.23 43.34
CA PRO A 277 2.22 -26.87 44.59
C PRO A 277 2.71 -28.32 44.33
N VAL A 278 3.81 -28.68 44.97
CA VAL A 278 4.37 -30.03 44.98
C VAL A 278 4.47 -30.51 46.42
N ILE A 279 3.89 -31.68 46.67
CA ILE A 279 3.95 -32.38 47.95
C ILE A 279 4.65 -33.70 47.71
N THR A 280 5.68 -33.98 48.50
CA THR A 280 6.44 -35.24 48.46
C THR A 280 6.17 -36.05 49.73
N GLY A 281 6.21 -37.38 49.65
CA GLY A 281 6.04 -38.25 50.82
C GLY A 281 4.61 -38.33 51.38
N GLN A 282 3.58 -38.14 50.54
CA GLN A 282 2.18 -38.30 50.91
C GLN A 282 1.45 -39.14 49.86
N ASP A 283 0.53 -40.00 50.31
CA ASP A 283 -0.31 -40.80 49.42
C ASP A 283 -1.46 -39.95 48.84
N LEU A 284 -1.70 -40.06 47.54
CA LEU A 284 -2.68 -39.26 46.78
C LEU A 284 -4.09 -39.39 47.37
N ASP A 285 -4.47 -40.58 47.80
CA ASP A 285 -5.79 -40.88 48.36
C ASP A 285 -6.02 -40.25 49.75
N SER A 286 -4.94 -39.85 50.42
CA SER A 286 -4.94 -39.24 51.77
C SER A 286 -4.55 -37.75 51.76
N ALA A 287 -4.20 -37.20 50.59
CA ALA A 287 -3.68 -35.86 50.45
C ALA A 287 -4.80 -34.82 50.49
N ASN A 288 -4.66 -33.80 51.34
CA ASN A 288 -5.58 -32.67 51.36
C ASN A 288 -5.24 -31.76 50.17
N MET A 289 -5.98 -31.88 49.07
CA MET A 289 -5.70 -31.17 47.81
C MET A 289 -6.13 -29.70 47.80
N VAL A 290 -6.65 -29.18 48.92
CA VAL A 290 -7.09 -27.78 49.03
C VAL A 290 -5.92 -26.88 49.37
N THR A 291 -5.61 -25.95 48.46
CA THR A 291 -4.53 -24.98 48.59
C THR A 291 -5.10 -23.57 48.73
N GLY A 292 -4.64 -22.79 49.71
CA GLY A 292 -5.07 -21.41 49.88
C GLY A 292 -4.46 -20.72 51.11
N PRO A 293 -4.46 -19.39 51.16
CA PRO A 293 -4.06 -18.67 52.37
C PRO A 293 -4.98 -19.08 53.52
N MET A 294 -4.40 -19.40 54.69
CA MET A 294 -5.06 -19.89 55.91
C MET A 294 -5.23 -21.41 56.09
N LEU A 295 -4.74 -22.25 55.18
CA LEU A 295 -4.68 -23.70 55.39
C LEU A 295 -3.25 -24.15 55.70
N ALA A 296 -3.06 -24.85 56.82
CA ALA A 296 -1.79 -25.48 57.17
C ALA A 296 -1.76 -26.92 56.67
N TRP A 297 -0.69 -27.30 55.95
CA TRP A 297 -0.49 -28.68 55.53
C TRP A 297 0.22 -29.48 56.62
N VAL A 298 -0.32 -30.66 56.91
CA VAL A 298 0.31 -31.62 57.81
C VAL A 298 1.00 -32.68 56.94
N LEU A 299 2.32 -32.76 57.04
CA LEU A 299 3.14 -33.72 56.30
C LEU A 299 3.46 -34.92 57.21
N PRO A 300 2.82 -36.09 57.00
CA PRO A 300 2.82 -37.17 57.99
C PRO A 300 4.09 -38.04 57.99
N GLN A 301 4.86 -38.05 56.89
CA GLN A 301 6.05 -38.90 56.76
C GLN A 301 7.34 -38.12 57.05
N PRO A 302 8.32 -38.73 57.76
CA PRO A 302 9.65 -38.15 57.91
C PRO A 302 10.31 -37.95 56.53
N GLY A 303 10.72 -36.72 56.22
CA GLY A 303 11.32 -36.36 54.92
C GLY A 303 10.31 -35.89 53.85
N ALA A 304 9.01 -35.88 54.16
CA ALA A 304 8.01 -35.22 53.32
C ALA A 304 8.25 -33.71 53.27
N SER A 305 8.10 -33.12 52.09
CA SER A 305 8.28 -31.68 51.86
C SER A 305 7.19 -31.12 50.96
N ALA A 306 6.87 -29.85 51.19
CA ALA A 306 5.92 -29.07 50.42
C ALA A 306 6.63 -27.82 49.88
N PHE A 307 6.58 -27.63 48.57
CA PHE A 307 7.18 -26.47 47.92
C PHE A 307 6.40 -26.11 46.66
N TYR A 308 6.67 -24.92 46.11
CA TYR A 308 6.12 -24.52 44.83
C TYR A 308 7.13 -24.81 43.72
N LEU A 309 6.68 -25.53 42.69
CA LEU A 309 7.36 -25.59 41.42
C LEU A 309 6.93 -24.37 40.62
N GLU A 310 7.85 -23.43 40.47
CA GLU A 310 7.64 -22.20 39.72
C GLU A 310 8.66 -22.11 38.60
N ILE A 311 8.25 -21.57 37.45
CA ILE A 311 9.17 -21.15 36.41
C ILE A 311 9.87 -19.90 36.93
N SER A 312 11.20 -19.90 37.04
CA SER A 312 11.95 -18.79 37.64
C SER A 312 11.90 -17.47 36.85
N GLY A 313 11.26 -17.46 35.67
CA GLY A 313 11.05 -16.26 34.86
C GLY A 313 12.31 -15.70 34.18
N ASN A 314 13.44 -16.43 34.19
CA ASN A 314 14.74 -15.93 33.70
C ASN A 314 14.71 -15.40 32.25
N GLY A 315 13.80 -15.91 31.41
CA GLY A 315 13.65 -15.51 30.00
C GLY A 315 12.79 -14.27 29.76
N ILE A 316 12.01 -13.82 30.76
CA ILE A 316 11.01 -12.75 30.60
C ILE A 316 11.68 -11.44 30.21
N GLU A 317 12.75 -11.07 30.90
CA GLU A 317 13.48 -9.82 30.66
C GLU A 317 14.19 -9.84 29.30
N ALA A 318 14.78 -10.98 28.92
CA ALA A 318 15.41 -11.15 27.61
C ALA A 318 14.39 -11.02 26.46
N LYS A 319 13.17 -11.56 26.63
CA LYS A 319 12.09 -11.40 25.64
C LYS A 319 11.57 -9.97 25.57
N ARG A 320 11.45 -9.28 26.72
CA ARG A 320 11.10 -7.86 26.77
C ARG A 320 12.11 -7.02 25.98
N GLN A 321 13.40 -7.28 26.18
CA GLN A 321 14.48 -6.63 25.45
C GLN A 321 14.42 -6.95 23.95
N ALA A 322 14.22 -8.22 23.57
CA ALA A 322 14.10 -8.62 22.17
C ALA A 322 12.90 -7.94 21.47
N MET A 323 11.75 -7.79 22.13
CA MET A 323 10.61 -7.03 21.58
C MET A 323 10.96 -5.54 21.39
N GLN A 324 11.70 -4.94 22.32
CA GLN A 324 12.15 -3.55 22.20
C GLN A 324 13.13 -3.37 21.03
N GLU A 325 14.00 -4.35 20.78
CA GLU A 325 14.90 -4.37 19.61
C GLU A 325 14.11 -4.49 18.30
N GLN A 326 13.08 -5.35 18.23
CA GLN A 326 12.19 -5.42 17.08
C GLN A 326 11.46 -4.09 16.83
N LYS A 327 11.03 -3.41 17.90
CA LYS A 327 10.42 -2.07 17.80
C LYS A 327 11.40 -1.05 17.22
N SER A 328 12.64 -1.03 17.71
CA SER A 328 13.67 -0.11 17.20
C SER A 328 13.98 -0.36 15.72
N ALA A 329 14.15 -1.63 15.32
CA ALA A 329 14.37 -2.02 13.93
C ALA A 329 13.18 -1.63 13.02
N ALA A 330 11.95 -1.82 13.50
CA ALA A 330 10.74 -1.42 12.80
C ALA A 330 10.67 0.10 12.60
N LEU A 331 10.90 0.87 13.65
CA LEU A 331 10.89 2.34 13.58
C LEU A 331 11.97 2.88 12.65
N GLU A 332 13.18 2.31 12.68
CA GLU A 332 14.27 2.70 11.78
C GLU A 332 13.94 2.39 10.30
N ALA A 333 13.32 1.23 10.04
CA ALA A 333 12.86 0.89 8.69
C ALA A 333 11.76 1.85 8.21
N GLY A 334 10.78 2.16 9.06
CA GLY A 334 9.71 3.11 8.73
C GLY A 334 10.22 4.53 8.50
N ALA A 335 11.15 4.99 9.34
CA ALA A 335 11.77 6.30 9.22
C ALA A 335 12.54 6.46 7.90
N ARG A 336 13.23 5.40 7.44
CA ARG A 336 13.91 5.40 6.14
C ARG A 336 12.95 5.60 4.96
N VAL A 337 11.77 4.98 5.00
CA VAL A 337 10.75 5.16 3.96
C VAL A 337 10.09 6.53 4.07
N MET A 338 9.84 7.02 5.29
CA MET A 338 9.27 8.34 5.55
C MET A 338 10.25 9.50 5.38
N ASP A 339 11.54 9.22 5.15
CA ASP A 339 12.53 10.27 4.92
C ASP A 339 12.17 11.02 3.62
N ILE A 340 11.90 12.30 3.77
CA ILE A 340 11.49 13.25 2.72
C ILE A 340 12.68 14.14 2.31
N GLY A 341 13.86 13.92 2.88
CA GLY A 341 15.09 14.58 2.50
C GLY A 341 15.46 15.74 3.41
N GLY A 342 16.58 15.56 4.12
CA GLY A 342 17.56 16.63 4.35
C GLY A 342 18.59 16.64 3.22
N GLN A 343 19.39 17.70 3.12
CA GLN A 343 20.42 17.89 2.10
C GLN A 343 21.41 16.70 2.06
N GLU A 344 21.24 15.79 1.11
CA GLU A 344 22.09 14.59 0.99
C GLU A 344 23.18 14.74 -0.08
N SER A 345 24.32 14.10 0.17
CA SER A 345 25.41 13.98 -0.81
C SER A 345 25.02 13.01 -1.94
N GLY A 346 25.59 13.20 -3.13
CA GLY A 346 25.31 12.34 -4.29
C GLY A 346 25.63 10.84 -4.08
N GLU A 347 26.55 10.53 -3.16
CA GLU A 347 26.92 9.15 -2.81
C GLU A 347 25.83 8.43 -1.98
N ALA A 348 25.17 9.13 -1.06
CA ALA A 348 24.06 8.58 -0.28
C ALA A 348 22.85 8.24 -1.16
N ARG A 349 22.57 9.10 -2.16
CA ARG A 349 21.53 8.88 -3.17
C ARG A 349 21.83 7.64 -4.05
N MET A 350 23.09 7.45 -4.46
CA MET A 350 23.50 6.29 -5.27
C MET A 350 23.47 4.98 -4.47
N ALA A 351 23.88 5.01 -3.19
CA ALA A 351 23.78 3.84 -2.31
C ALA A 351 22.32 3.39 -2.10
N ARG A 352 21.38 4.33 -1.95
CA ARG A 352 19.94 4.04 -1.86
C ARG A 352 19.35 3.45 -3.15
N GLN A 353 19.79 3.97 -4.31
CA GLN A 353 19.37 3.44 -5.61
C GLN A 353 19.85 2.00 -5.81
N ASN A 354 21.04 1.66 -5.33
CA ASN A 354 21.57 0.29 -5.40
C ASN A 354 20.84 -0.70 -4.48
N ASP A 355 20.31 -0.23 -3.35
CA ASP A 355 19.60 -1.07 -2.38
C ASP A 355 18.07 -1.16 -2.62
N GLN A 356 17.55 -0.54 -3.70
CA GLN A 356 16.11 -0.50 -4.04
C GLN A 356 15.20 0.02 -2.90
N TYR A 357 15.70 0.88 -2.00
CA TYR A 357 14.85 1.45 -0.95
C TYR A 357 13.92 2.51 -1.54
N ALA A 358 12.61 2.28 -1.42
CA ALA A 358 11.60 3.27 -1.78
C ALA A 358 11.50 4.37 -0.70
N THR A 359 11.59 5.63 -1.12
CA THR A 359 11.27 6.79 -0.26
C THR A 359 9.85 7.26 -0.55
N LEU A 360 9.20 7.90 0.42
CA LEU A 360 7.86 8.46 0.22
C LEU A 360 7.83 9.47 -0.94
N GLN A 361 8.88 10.28 -1.06
CA GLN A 361 9.05 11.20 -2.18
C GLN A 361 9.15 10.46 -3.52
N GLY A 362 9.95 9.39 -3.59
CA GLY A 362 10.07 8.56 -4.79
C GLY A 362 8.76 7.88 -5.17
N ILE A 363 8.04 7.31 -4.20
CA ILE A 363 6.72 6.69 -4.43
C ILE A 363 5.74 7.70 -5.02
N VAL A 364 5.70 8.91 -4.47
CA VAL A 364 4.83 9.99 -4.94
C VAL A 364 5.19 10.41 -6.37
N GLN A 365 6.48 10.60 -6.64
CA GLN A 365 6.97 10.95 -7.98
C GLN A 365 6.62 9.86 -9.01
N ASN A 366 6.94 8.60 -8.71
CA ASN A 366 6.63 7.46 -9.58
C ASN A 366 5.13 7.34 -9.84
N SER A 367 4.29 7.61 -8.84
CA SER A 367 2.84 7.59 -8.98
C SER A 367 2.33 8.71 -9.90
N ALA A 368 2.92 9.91 -9.83
CA ALA A 368 2.59 11.01 -10.74
C ALA A 368 3.03 10.70 -12.17
N GLU A 369 4.24 10.19 -12.36
CA GLU A 369 4.77 9.77 -13.66
C GLU A 369 3.93 8.65 -14.29
N ALA A 370 3.42 7.71 -13.49
CA ALA A 370 2.55 6.66 -13.99
C ALA A 370 1.22 7.22 -14.52
N VAL A 371 0.62 8.18 -13.80
CA VAL A 371 -0.60 8.88 -14.25
C VAL A 371 -0.31 9.73 -15.49
N GLU A 372 0.83 10.43 -15.55
CA GLU A 372 1.24 11.18 -16.74
C GLU A 372 1.41 10.26 -17.96
N GLN A 373 2.03 9.10 -17.79
CA GLN A 373 2.21 8.13 -18.86
C GLN A 373 0.87 7.58 -19.38
N CYS A 374 -0.11 7.37 -18.49
CA CYS A 374 -1.48 7.02 -18.90
C CYS A 374 -2.11 8.10 -19.79
N LEU A 375 -1.97 9.37 -19.40
CA LEU A 375 -2.48 10.49 -20.21
C LEU A 375 -1.82 10.52 -21.59
N ARG A 376 -0.50 10.29 -21.66
CA ARG A 376 0.24 10.23 -22.93
C ARG A 376 -0.24 9.09 -23.83
N TYR A 377 -0.43 7.89 -23.27
CA TYR A 377 -1.02 6.75 -24.00
C TYR A 377 -2.40 7.07 -24.56
N LEU A 378 -3.27 7.71 -23.78
CA LEU A 378 -4.58 8.15 -24.25
C LEU A 378 -4.46 9.23 -25.35
N GLY A 379 -3.50 10.14 -25.23
CA GLY A 379 -3.18 11.13 -26.26
C GLY A 379 -2.80 10.49 -27.60
N GLU A 380 -1.91 9.51 -27.57
CA GLU A 380 -1.52 8.72 -28.74
C GLU A 380 -2.71 7.93 -29.30
N TRP A 381 -3.55 7.37 -28.44
CA TRP A 381 -4.78 6.68 -28.84
C TRP A 381 -5.74 7.62 -29.58
N TYR A 382 -5.88 8.88 -29.14
CA TYR A 382 -6.63 9.91 -29.86
C TYR A 382 -5.87 10.52 -31.06
N GLY A 383 -4.69 10.01 -31.39
CA GLY A 383 -3.95 10.33 -32.61
C GLY A 383 -3.03 11.55 -32.51
N LEU A 384 -2.67 11.97 -31.29
CA LEU A 384 -1.52 12.85 -31.05
C LEU A 384 -0.23 12.09 -31.36
N SER A 385 0.79 12.78 -31.87
CA SER A 385 2.14 12.23 -31.89
C SER A 385 2.73 12.16 -30.47
N GLU A 386 3.73 11.30 -30.24
CA GLU A 386 4.45 11.20 -28.96
C GLU A 386 4.92 12.57 -28.46
N LYS A 387 5.48 13.40 -29.35
CA LYS A 387 5.93 14.76 -29.02
C LYS A 387 4.78 15.66 -28.58
N GLU A 388 3.65 15.62 -29.29
CA GLU A 388 2.48 16.40 -28.91
C GLU A 388 1.88 15.94 -27.60
N ALA A 389 1.83 14.62 -27.35
CA ALA A 389 1.36 14.08 -26.08
C ALA A 389 2.23 14.60 -24.92
N ASN A 390 3.55 14.55 -25.05
CA ASN A 390 4.49 15.06 -24.04
C ASN A 390 4.35 16.57 -23.77
N ASP A 391 4.04 17.37 -24.80
CA ASP A 391 3.89 18.82 -24.66
C ASP A 391 2.51 19.22 -24.11
N LYS A 392 1.46 18.49 -24.49
CA LYS A 392 0.05 18.84 -24.22
C LYS A 392 -0.55 18.17 -22.99
N LEU A 393 0.00 17.03 -22.56
CA LEU A 393 -0.53 16.18 -21.50
C LEU A 393 0.54 15.97 -20.43
N LYS A 394 0.44 16.74 -19.34
CA LYS A 394 1.39 16.70 -18.21
C LYS A 394 0.65 16.49 -16.90
N PHE A 395 1.27 15.75 -15.99
CA PHE A 395 0.76 15.54 -14.65
C PHE A 395 1.94 15.52 -13.68
N ALA A 396 2.06 16.59 -12.88
CA ALA A 396 3.17 16.77 -11.97
C ALA A 396 2.66 16.99 -10.55
N VAL A 397 3.50 16.68 -9.57
CA VAL A 397 3.20 16.95 -8.17
C VAL A 397 4.39 17.65 -7.54
N ASP A 398 4.09 18.69 -6.78
CA ASP A 398 5.10 19.41 -6.01
C ASP A 398 5.44 18.60 -4.75
N LEU A 399 6.67 18.07 -4.69
CA LEU A 399 7.14 17.14 -3.66
C LEU A 399 7.49 17.81 -2.33
N ASP A 400 6.87 18.94 -2.02
CA ASP A 400 7.08 19.67 -0.78
C ASP A 400 6.03 19.26 0.25
N PHE A 401 6.40 18.28 1.07
CA PHE A 401 5.57 17.73 2.14
C PHE A 401 5.56 18.62 3.40
N ASN A 402 6.46 19.60 3.50
CA ASN A 402 6.65 20.46 4.66
C ASN A 402 5.99 21.83 4.51
N LYS A 403 5.02 21.97 3.59
CA LYS A 403 4.25 23.21 3.39
C LYS A 403 3.53 23.63 4.67
N VAL A 404 4.21 24.42 5.48
CA VAL A 404 3.62 25.23 6.55
C VAL A 404 3.22 26.54 5.89
N ILE A 405 1.93 26.86 5.93
CA ILE A 405 1.46 28.19 5.51
C ILE A 405 2.03 29.16 6.52
N ASP A 406 2.91 30.06 6.07
CA ASP A 406 3.36 31.17 6.89
C ASP A 406 2.18 32.13 7.06
N THR A 407 1.60 32.11 8.26
CA THR A 407 0.43 32.93 8.62
C THR A 407 0.75 34.43 8.58
N THR A 408 2.02 34.82 8.72
CA THR A 408 2.48 36.19 8.60
C THR A 408 2.47 36.63 7.14
N VAL A 409 3.02 35.82 6.24
CA VAL A 409 2.99 36.07 4.80
C VAL A 409 1.56 36.08 4.27
N LEU A 410 0.72 35.14 4.71
CA LEU A 410 -0.70 35.11 4.36
C LEU A 410 -1.42 36.40 4.77
N SER A 411 -1.18 36.91 5.99
CA SER A 411 -1.75 38.17 6.44
C SER A 411 -1.29 39.34 5.57
N GLN A 412 -0.02 39.37 5.17
CA GLN A 412 0.53 40.40 4.28
C GLN A 412 -0.07 40.32 2.88
N MET A 413 -0.25 39.11 2.33
CA MET A 413 -0.89 38.91 1.04
C MET A 413 -2.36 39.29 1.06
N PHE A 414 -3.08 39.00 2.16
CA PHE A 414 -4.46 39.44 2.31
C PHE A 414 -4.57 40.98 2.34
N SER A 415 -3.67 41.67 3.04
CA SER A 415 -3.57 43.13 3.01
C SER A 415 -3.18 43.67 1.63
N ALA A 416 -2.24 43.04 0.94
CA ALA A 416 -1.85 43.43 -0.41
C ALA A 416 -2.99 43.24 -1.43
N ALA A 417 -3.81 42.19 -1.26
CA ALA A 417 -5.00 41.98 -2.06
C ALA A 417 -6.08 43.04 -1.79
N GLN A 418 -6.30 43.43 -0.53
CA GLN A 418 -7.20 44.53 -0.18
C GLN A 418 -6.75 45.88 -0.77
N LEU A 419 -5.43 46.09 -0.86
CA LEU A 419 -4.83 47.29 -1.46
C LEU A 419 -4.77 47.23 -3.00
N GLY A 420 -5.27 46.16 -3.63
CA GLY A 420 -5.25 45.98 -5.08
C GLY A 420 -3.85 45.78 -5.68
N MET A 421 -2.85 45.43 -4.86
CA MET A 421 -1.48 45.18 -5.30
C MET A 421 -1.29 43.77 -5.87
N ILE A 422 -2.12 42.83 -5.44
CA ILE A 422 -2.21 41.46 -5.96
C ILE A 422 -3.69 41.07 -6.08
N SER A 423 -4.00 40.05 -6.87
CA SER A 423 -5.37 39.56 -6.97
C SER A 423 -5.79 38.79 -5.71
N PRO A 424 -7.08 38.83 -5.31
CA PRO A 424 -7.61 37.98 -4.25
C PRO A 424 -7.37 36.49 -4.51
N GLU A 425 -7.34 36.10 -5.78
CA GLU A 425 -7.01 34.74 -6.21
C GLU A 425 -5.57 34.36 -5.89
N THR A 426 -4.62 35.28 -5.97
CA THR A 426 -3.22 35.04 -5.60
C THR A 426 -3.05 34.84 -4.09
N ALA A 427 -3.76 35.61 -3.27
CA ALA A 427 -3.81 35.38 -1.81
C ALA A 427 -4.51 34.06 -1.46
N TRP A 428 -5.59 33.71 -2.19
CA TRP A 428 -6.29 32.43 -2.05
C TRP A 428 -5.42 31.24 -2.46
N ASN A 429 -4.67 31.37 -3.55
CA ASN A 429 -3.71 30.36 -4.00
C ASN A 429 -2.59 30.18 -2.97
N TYR A 430 -2.08 31.25 -2.37
CA TYR A 430 -1.10 31.14 -1.27
C TYR A 430 -1.68 30.44 -0.05
N LEU A 431 -2.90 30.79 0.38
CA LEU A 431 -3.62 30.09 1.45
C LEU A 431 -3.77 28.58 1.15
N GLN A 432 -3.97 28.24 -0.11
CA GLN A 432 -4.21 26.87 -0.54
C GLN A 432 -2.95 26.05 -0.82
N THR A 433 -1.83 26.69 -1.13
CA THR A 433 -0.63 26.03 -1.67
C THR A 433 0.65 26.36 -0.91
N GLY A 434 0.63 27.35 -0.01
CA GLY A 434 1.79 27.90 0.69
C GLY A 434 2.81 28.60 -0.21
N ARG A 435 2.50 28.75 -1.51
CA ARG A 435 3.39 29.35 -2.51
C ARG A 435 2.69 30.47 -3.25
N VAL A 436 3.45 31.49 -3.61
CA VAL A 436 2.98 32.52 -4.52
C VAL A 436 2.90 31.86 -5.91
N PRO A 437 1.74 31.89 -6.59
CA PRO A 437 1.61 31.27 -7.90
C PRO A 437 2.57 31.92 -8.91
N GLU A 438 3.34 31.09 -9.63
CA GLU A 438 4.23 31.56 -10.69
C GLU A 438 3.42 31.89 -11.94
N ARG A 439 3.38 33.18 -12.30
CA ARG A 439 2.72 33.68 -13.50
C ARG A 439 3.33 35.01 -13.94
N SER A 440 3.05 35.42 -15.18
CA SER A 440 3.49 36.72 -15.69
C SER A 440 2.77 37.88 -14.99
N TRP A 441 3.42 39.04 -14.92
CA TRP A 441 2.80 40.26 -14.38
C TRP A 441 1.51 40.66 -15.14
N ASP A 442 1.48 40.45 -16.46
CA ASP A 442 0.32 40.79 -17.30
C ASP A 442 -0.92 39.93 -16.95
N ASP A 443 -0.72 38.64 -16.66
CA ASP A 443 -1.79 37.74 -16.18
C ASP A 443 -2.31 38.18 -14.80
N GLU A 444 -1.41 38.56 -13.89
CA GLU A 444 -1.80 39.03 -12.56
C GLU A 444 -2.54 40.38 -12.61
N GLN A 445 -2.11 41.31 -13.46
CA GLN A 445 -2.80 42.58 -13.71
C GLN A 445 -4.21 42.36 -14.26
N GLY A 446 -4.38 41.44 -15.22
CA GLY A 446 -5.69 41.06 -15.74
C GLY A 446 -6.64 40.59 -14.63
N ARG A 447 -6.14 39.84 -13.65
CA ARG A 447 -6.92 39.32 -12.52
C ARG A 447 -7.24 40.38 -11.47
N ILE A 448 -6.32 41.30 -11.21
CA ILE A 448 -6.59 42.46 -10.35
C ILE A 448 -7.74 43.28 -10.93
N LEU A 449 -7.70 43.57 -12.24
CA LEU A 449 -8.75 44.32 -12.95
C LEU A 449 -10.10 43.58 -12.91
N ASN A 450 -10.09 42.27 -13.17
CA ASN A 450 -11.32 41.44 -13.14
C ASN A 450 -11.90 41.27 -11.73
N SER A 451 -11.09 41.44 -10.68
CA SER A 451 -11.53 41.32 -9.28
C SER A 451 -12.32 42.55 -8.77
N GLY A 452 -12.47 43.59 -9.58
CA GLY A 452 -13.23 44.80 -9.20
C GLY A 452 -12.53 45.71 -8.19
N LEU A 453 -11.27 45.42 -7.85
CA LEU A 453 -10.45 46.19 -6.91
C LEU A 453 -9.59 47.26 -7.61
N GLY A 454 -9.86 47.54 -8.89
CA GLY A 454 -9.16 48.57 -9.66
C GLY A 454 -9.32 49.96 -9.04
N MET A 455 -8.20 50.61 -8.74
CA MET A 455 -8.09 51.92 -8.10
C MET A 455 -9.08 52.95 -8.65
N SER A 456 -9.99 53.45 -7.80
CA SER A 456 -10.61 54.77 -8.00
C SER A 456 -9.57 55.85 -7.69
N ASN A 457 -8.61 56.05 -8.58
CA ASN A 457 -7.71 57.20 -8.47
C ASN A 457 -8.47 58.44 -8.94
N GLY A 458 -8.88 59.25 -7.96
CA GLY A 458 -9.30 60.62 -8.19
C GLY A 458 -8.24 61.38 -8.98
N GLN A 459 -8.71 62.12 -9.97
CA GLN A 459 -7.99 63.22 -10.59
C GLN A 459 -8.86 64.48 -10.45
N PRO A 460 -8.22 65.65 -10.39
CA PRO A 460 -8.10 66.51 -9.21
C PRO A 460 -9.36 67.27 -8.79
#